data_AF-A0A329UJF0-F1
#
_entry.id   AF-A0A329UJF0-F1
#
_cell.length_a   1.000
_cell.length_b   1.000
_cell.length_c   1.000
_cell.angle_alpha   90.00
_cell.angle_beta   90.00
_cell.angle_gamma   90.00
#
_symmetry.space_group_name_H-M   'P 1'
#
loop_
_entity.id
_entity.type
_entity.pdbx_description
1 polymer ?
#
loop_
_entity_poly.entity_id
_entity_poly.type
_entity_poly.pdbx_seq_one_letter_code
_entity_poly.pdbx_strand_id
1 'polypeptide(L)' 'MAEAKKKTVRIHLFKDNGRYKDDVFVGVNGVNYKIQRGVDVDVPPEVAEVLEHSQMQDTMAAQKMAQLEAEAAAAQQ' A
#
# COMPACT_ATOMS: atom_id res chain seq x y z
N MET A 1 34.49 -3.56 -7.24
CA MET A 1 33.15 -4.13 -7.50
C MET A 1 32.23 -2.95 -7.71
N ALA A 2 31.77 -2.73 -8.94
CA ALA A 2 30.98 -1.55 -9.28
C ALA A 2 29.66 -1.62 -8.51
N GLU A 3 29.45 -0.69 -7.59
CA GLU A 3 28.15 -0.39 -7.00
C GLU A 3 27.18 -0.12 -8.14
N ALA A 4 26.42 -1.14 -8.53
CA ALA A 4 25.23 -0.96 -9.34
C ALA A 4 24.33 -0.05 -8.51
N LYS A 5 24.28 1.24 -8.87
CA LYS A 5 23.36 2.23 -8.31
C LYS A 5 21.99 1.54 -8.23
N LYS A 6 21.59 1.11 -7.03
CA LYS A 6 20.27 0.52 -6.82
C LYS A 6 19.30 1.59 -7.26
N LYS A 7 18.58 1.33 -8.36
CA LYS A 7 17.55 2.23 -8.83
C LYS A 7 16.54 2.31 -7.69
N THR A 8 16.40 3.48 -7.07
CA THR A 8 15.38 3.73 -6.07
C THR A 8 14.27 4.55 -6.71
N VAL A 9 13.04 4.30 -6.27
CA VAL A 9 11.84 5.01 -6.69
C VAL A 9 11.35 5.77 -5.49
N ARG A 10 11.07 7.05 -5.67
CA ARG A 10 10.44 7.88 -4.65
C ARG A 10 8.94 7.60 -4.65
N ILE A 11 8.43 7.17 -3.49
CA ILE A 11 7.01 6.92 -3.27
C ILE A 11 6.48 7.86 -2.20
N HIS A 12 5.19 8.17 -2.28
CA HIS A 12 4.48 8.93 -1.26
C HIS A 12 3.22 8.15 -0.86
N LEU A 13 3.20 7.61 0.36
CA LEU A 13 2.04 6.90 0.88
C LEU A 13 1.09 7.87 1.57
N PHE A 14 -0.20 7.80 1.23
CA PHE A 14 -1.23 8.61 1.87
C PHE A 14 -1.32 8.33 3.38
N LYS A 15 -1.48 9.41 4.16
CA LYS A 15 -1.66 9.38 5.62
C LYS A 15 -2.92 10.13 6.00
N ASP A 16 -3.76 9.51 6.82
CA ASP A 16 -4.90 10.14 7.48
C ASP A 16 -4.88 9.89 9.00
N ASN A 17 -5.88 10.42 9.72
CA ASN A 17 -6.01 10.23 11.17
C ASN A 17 -6.74 8.92 11.56
N GLY A 18 -7.21 8.15 10.58
CA GLY A 18 -7.92 6.89 10.74
C GLY A 18 -7.07 5.68 10.33
N ARG A 19 -7.47 5.03 9.23
CA ARG A 19 -6.96 3.70 8.83
C ARG A 19 -5.53 3.73 8.30
N TYR A 20 -5.07 4.85 7.76
CA TYR A 20 -3.74 5.01 7.17
C TYR A 20 -2.84 5.91 8.04
N LYS A 21 -3.04 5.93 9.36
CA LYS A 21 -2.20 6.73 10.27
C LYS A 21 -0.82 6.13 10.55
N ASP A 22 -0.74 4.80 10.54
CA ASP A 22 0.43 4.04 10.99
C ASP A 22 1.39 3.71 9.84
N ASP A 23 2.67 3.53 10.18
CA ASP A 23 3.72 3.15 9.23
C ASP A 23 3.46 1.78 8.61
N VAL A 24 3.92 1.60 7.36
CA VAL A 24 3.79 0.33 6.64
C VAL A 24 5.09 -0.44 6.73
N PHE A 25 5.00 -1.71 7.10
CA PHE A 25 6.12 -2.64 7.07
C PHE A 25 6.00 -3.54 5.84
N VAL A 26 7.04 -3.55 5.01
CA VAL A 26 7.09 -4.37 3.79
C VAL A 26 8.31 -5.27 3.85
N GLY A 27 8.10 -6.59 3.76
CA GLY A 27 9.17 -7.58 3.64
C GLY A 27 9.32 -8.00 2.18
N VAL A 28 10.49 -7.79 1.58
CA VAL A 28 10.80 -8.28 0.23
C VAL A 28 12.11 -9.05 0.27
N ASN A 29 12.07 -10.30 -0.22
CA ASN A 29 13.25 -11.19 -0.27
C ASN A 29 14.00 -11.33 1.07
N GLY A 30 13.27 -11.32 2.20
CA GLY A 30 13.87 -11.42 3.54
C GLY A 30 14.42 -10.11 4.11
N VAL A 31 14.29 -9.00 3.38
CA VAL A 31 14.64 -7.65 3.86
C VAL A 31 13.36 -6.90 4.24
N ASN A 32 13.32 -6.38 5.46
CA ASN A 32 12.20 -5.61 5.96
C ASN A 32 12.45 -4.11 5.81
N TYR A 33 11.47 -3.41 5.26
CA TYR A 33 11.46 -1.96 5.08
C TYR A 33 10.34 -1.38 5.92
N LYS A 34 10.65 -0.32 6.68
CA LYS A 34 9.67 0.48 7.39
C LYS A 34 9.46 1.77 6.63
N ILE A 35 8.24 1.97 6.13
CA ILE A 35 7.88 3.08 5.25
C ILE A 35 6.93 3.99 6.02
N GLN A 36 7.39 5.22 6.26
CA GLN A 36 6.59 6.23 6.94
C GLN A 36 5.55 6.79 5.98
N ARG A 37 4.28 6.82 6.41
CA ARG A 37 3.21 7.45 5.62
C ARG A 37 3.28 8.97 5.74
N GLY A 38 2.86 9.67 4.68
CA GLY A 38 2.79 11.14 4.62
C GLY A 38 4.12 11.83 4.32
N VAL A 39 5.19 11.08 4.03
CA VAL A 39 6.49 11.61 3.63
C VAL A 39 6.98 10.90 2.37
N ASP A 40 7.79 11.59 1.59
CA ASP A 40 8.47 11.03 0.42
C ASP A 40 9.61 10.11 0.86
N VAL A 41 9.52 8.83 0.49
CA VAL A 41 10.53 7.81 0.83
C VAL A 41 11.08 7.19 -0.43
N ASP A 42 12.41 7.10 -0.52
CA ASP A 42 13.12 6.43 -1.60
C ASP A 42 13.23 4.92 -1.27
N VAL A 43 12.55 4.08 -2.07
CA VAL A 43 12.50 2.62 -1.89
C VAL A 43 12.96 1.88 -3.15
N PRO A 44 13.42 0.62 -3.04
CA PRO A 44 13.66 -0.22 -4.23
C PRO A 44 12.39 -0.43 -5.07
N PRO A 45 12.49 -0.64 -6.39
CA PRO A 45 11.33 -0.85 -7.27
C PRO A 45 10.50 -2.06 -6.85
N GLU A 46 11.14 -3.14 -6.38
CA GLU A 46 10.44 -4.34 -5.88
C GLU A 46 9.50 -4.01 -4.69
N VAL A 47 9.89 -3.06 -3.84
CA VAL A 47 9.07 -2.60 -2.71
C VAL A 47 7.92 -1.73 -3.20
N ALA A 48 8.17 -0.87 -4.20
CA ALA A 48 7.14 -0.02 -4.80
C ALA A 48 6.06 -0.85 -5.50
N GLU A 49 6.43 -1.88 -6.26
CA GLU A 49 5.48 -2.79 -6.93
C GLU A 49 4.57 -3.52 -5.91
N VAL A 50 5.15 -4.02 -4.82
CA VAL A 50 4.39 -4.67 -3.74
C VAL A 50 3.37 -3.70 -3.12
N LEU A 51 3.76 -2.45 -2.89
CA LEU A 51 2.87 -1.43 -2.35
C LEU A 51 1.75 -1.05 -3.31
N GLU A 52 2.04 -0.95 -4.61
CA GLU A 52 1.03 -0.66 -5.63
C GLU A 52 -0.02 -1.78 -5.72
N HIS A 53 0.43 -3.04 -5.76
CA HIS A 53 -0.47 -4.19 -5.74
C HIS A 53 -1.28 -4.27 -4.46
N SER A 54 -0.68 -3.96 -3.30
CA SER A 54 -1.41 -3.92 -2.02
C SER A 54 -2.53 -2.87 -2.04
N GLN A 55 -2.26 -1.67 -2.55
CA GLN A 55 -3.27 -0.60 -2.64
C GLN A 55 -4.40 -0.94 -3.62
N MET A 56 -4.06 -1.57 -4.74
CA MET A 56 -5.05 -2.05 -5.70
C MET A 56 -5.96 -3.10 -5.06
N GLN A 57 -5.40 -4.08 -4.34
CA GLN A 57 -6.16 -5.12 -3.65
C GLN A 57 -7.05 -4.54 -2.55
N ASP A 58 -6.52 -3.62 -1.73
CA ASP A 58 -7.30 -2.92 -0.70
C ASP A 58 -8.49 -2.16 -1.30
N THR A 59 -8.26 -1.48 -2.43
CA THR A 59 -9.31 -0.73 -3.13
C THR A 59 -10.38 -1.65 -3.68
N MET A 60 -9.98 -2.75 -4.33
CA MET A 60 -10.91 -3.76 -4.84
C MET A 60 -11.72 -4.40 -3.71
N ALA A 61 -11.09 -4.72 -2.57
CA ALA A 61 -11.76 -5.26 -1.40
C ALA A 61 -12.78 -4.26 -0.81
N ALA A 62 -12.40 -2.98 -0.69
CA ALA A 62 -13.29 -1.93 -0.21
C ALA A 62 -14.50 -1.75 -1.14
N GLN A 63 -14.28 -1.74 -2.45
CA GLN A 63 -15.37 -1.68 -3.45
C GLN A 63 -16.29 -2.88 -3.34
N LYS A 64 -15.74 -4.10 -3.21
CA LYS A 64 -16.55 -5.30 -3.08
C LYS A 64 -17.37 -5.32 -1.79
N MET A 65 -16.81 -4.87 -0.68
CA MET A 65 -17.56 -4.72 0.57
C MET A 65 -18.70 -3.71 0.44
N ALA A 66 -18.45 -2.55 -0.17
CA ALA A 66 -19.49 -1.55 -0.40
C ALA A 66 -20.63 -2.09 -1.30
N GLN A 67 -20.29 -2.88 -2.32
CA GLN A 67 -21.28 -3.56 -3.17
C GLN A 67 -22.13 -4.54 -2.34
N LEU A 68 -21.48 -5.42 -1.57
CA LEU A 68 -22.19 -6.40 -0.74
C LEU A 68 -23.07 -5.74 0.32
N GLU A 69 -22.63 -4.64 0.92
CA GLU A 69 -23.42 -3.86 1.87
C GLU A 69 -24.65 -3.23 1.20
N ALA A 70 -24.49 -2.66 0.01
CA ALA A 70 -25.60 -2.12 -0.77
C ALA A 70 -26.60 -3.20 -1.21
N GLU A 71 -26.11 -4.38 -1.64
CA GLU A 71 -26.94 -5.54 -1.99
C GLU A 71 -27.70 -6.07 -0.76
N ALA A 72 -27.03 -6.16 0.39
CA ALA A 72 -27.66 -6.58 1.65
C ALA A 72 -28.73 -5.58 2.12
N ALA A 73 -28.46 -4.27 2.01
CA ALA A 73 -29.43 -3.23 2.35
C ALA A 73 -30.65 -3.24 1.40
N ALA A 74 -30.44 -3.49 0.10
CA ALA A 74 -31.52 -3.61 -0.88
C ALA A 74 -32.38 -4.86 -0.67
N ALA A 75 -31.78 -5.97 -0.22
CA ALA A 75 -32.51 -7.19 0.11
C ALA A 75 -33.31 -7.13 1.43
N GLN A 76 -33.04 -6.12 2.28
CA GLN A 76 -33.74 -5.88 3.54
C GLN A 76 -34.90 -4.88 3.43
N GLN A 77 -35.15 -4.31 2.24
CA GLN A 77 -36.28 -3.42 1.93
C GLN A 77 -37.39 -4.17 1.21
#